data_AF-A0A496ZQQ7-F1
#
_entry.id   AF-A0A496ZQQ7-F1
#
_cell.length_a   1.000
_cell.length_b   1.000
_cell.length_c   1.000
_cell.angle_alpha   90.00
_cell.angle_beta   90.00
_cell.angle_gamma   90.00
#
_symmetry.space_group_name_H-M   'P 1'
#
loop_
_entity.id
_entity.type
_entity.pdbx_description
1 polymer ?
#
loop_
_entity_poly.entity_id
_entity_poly.type
_entity_poly.pdbx_seq_one_letter_code
_entity_poly.pdbx_strand_id
1 'polypeptide(L)'
;MWDLYVEFTRHDLLQMGLDLLQMGLGSYTSDTLDKWTNMKHIPQRSCVICRKTENKSNLLRFVLLSQNRIIFDLKQNLSRRGYYCCDDNSCLTKLNKWKMTRKQDDKKTR
;
A
#
# COMPACT_ATOMS: atom_id res chain seq x y z
N MET A 1 -17.54 -5.28 -31.13
CA MET A 1 -17.14 -3.86 -30.95
C MET A 1 -16.21 -3.74 -29.74
N TRP A 2 -15.23 -4.63 -29.72
CA TRP A 2 -13.98 -4.54 -28.98
C TRP A 2 -13.00 -4.18 -30.07
N ASP A 3 -12.36 -3.02 -30.01
CA ASP A 3 -11.11 -2.68 -30.70
C ASP A 3 -10.89 -1.18 -30.55
N LEU A 4 -9.88 -0.82 -29.76
CA LEU A 4 -9.01 0.36 -29.84
C LEU A 4 -8.27 0.53 -28.49
N TYR A 5 -7.70 -0.57 -28.01
CA TYR A 5 -6.55 -0.55 -27.11
C TYR A 5 -5.35 -0.69 -28.04
N VAL A 6 -4.70 0.42 -28.39
CA VAL A 6 -3.46 0.38 -29.18
C VAL A 6 -2.29 0.62 -28.24
N GLU A 7 -1.37 -0.32 -28.31
CA GLU A 7 -0.24 -0.60 -27.45
C GLU A 7 0.78 0.54 -27.44
N PHE A 8 1.08 1.09 -26.26
CA PHE A 8 2.26 1.95 -26.08
C PHE A 8 3.44 1.02 -25.79
N THR A 9 4.33 0.85 -26.77
CA THR A 9 5.46 -0.05 -26.62
C THR A 9 6.57 0.63 -25.81
N ARG A 10 7.47 -0.18 -25.24
CA ARG A 10 8.61 0.30 -24.43
C ARG A 10 9.51 1.30 -25.18
N HIS A 11 9.50 1.29 -26.51
CA HIS A 11 10.23 2.26 -27.34
C HIS A 11 9.57 3.66 -27.33
N ASP A 12 8.24 3.74 -27.29
CA ASP A 12 7.52 5.01 -27.31
C ASP A 12 7.73 5.82 -26.01
N LEU A 13 7.87 5.11 -24.88
CA LEU A 13 8.21 5.71 -23.57
C LEU A 13 9.65 6.22 -23.49
N LEU A 14 10.58 5.60 -24.24
CA LEU A 14 11.98 6.04 -24.28
C LEU A 14 12.13 7.31 -25.14
N GLN A 15 11.37 7.43 -26.23
CA GLN A 15 11.41 8.62 -27.08
C GLN A 15 10.87 9.86 -26.34
N MET A 16 9.75 9.73 -25.62
CA MET A 16 9.23 10.82 -24.77
C MET A 16 10.21 11.22 -23.65
N GLY A 17 10.99 10.27 -23.13
CA GLY A 17 12.01 10.55 -22.10
C GLY A 17 13.22 11.32 -22.64
N LEU A 18 13.65 11.04 -23.87
CA LEU A 18 14.74 11.76 -24.54
C LEU A 18 14.35 13.19 -24.93
N ASP A 19 13.11 13.38 -25.39
CA ASP A 19 12.62 14.70 -25.81
C ASP A 19 12.55 15.70 -24.64
N LEU A 20 12.21 15.24 -23.43
CA LEU A 20 12.18 16.07 -22.22
C LEU A 20 13.57 16.43 -21.69
N LEU A 21 14.56 15.56 -21.90
CA LEU A 21 15.96 15.79 -21.52
C LEU A 21 16.59 16.90 -22.37
N GLN A 22 16.17 17.00 -23.64
CA GLN A 22 16.65 18.01 -24.58
C GLN A 22 16.04 19.41 -24.33
N MET A 23 14.95 19.50 -23.55
CA MET A 23 14.26 20.76 -23.22
C MET A 23 14.78 21.47 -21.95
N GLY A 24 15.76 20.92 -21.23
CA GLY A 24 16.48 21.65 -20.18
C GLY A 24 15.64 22.08 -18.96
N LEU A 25 14.53 21.41 -18.66
CA LEU A 25 13.71 21.67 -17.47
C LEU A 25 14.21 20.80 -16.30
N GLY A 26 14.70 21.48 -15.27
CA GLY A 26 15.37 20.90 -14.11
C GLY A 26 14.54 19.91 -13.30
N SER A 27 15.28 18.98 -12.68
CA SER A 27 14.91 18.08 -11.57
C SER A 27 13.49 17.50 -11.62
N TYR A 28 13.36 16.38 -12.34
CA TYR A 28 12.20 15.48 -12.28
C TYR A 28 12.14 14.82 -10.89
N THR A 29 11.58 15.52 -9.90
CA THR A 29 11.30 14.92 -8.59
C THR A 29 10.09 14.01 -8.70
N SER A 30 10.03 12.95 -7.87
CA SER A 30 8.89 12.03 -7.77
C SER A 30 7.54 12.74 -7.70
N ASP A 31 7.53 13.94 -7.11
CA ASP A 31 6.35 14.76 -6.85
C ASP A 31 5.71 15.31 -8.14
N THR A 32 6.50 15.44 -9.22
CA THR A 32 5.98 15.85 -10.54
C THR A 32 5.28 14.71 -11.29
N LEU A 33 5.66 13.45 -11.04
CA LEU A 33 5.01 12.26 -11.62
C LEU A 33 3.64 12.00 -10.96
N ASP A 34 3.52 12.26 -9.66
CA ASP A 34 2.25 12.17 -8.93
C ASP A 34 1.21 13.19 -9.45
N LYS A 35 1.66 14.32 -10.00
CA LYS A 35 0.80 15.38 -10.53
C LYS A 35 0.02 14.99 -11.80
N TRP A 36 0.53 14.05 -12.60
CA TRP A 36 -0.15 13.56 -13.82
C TRP A 36 -0.95 12.26 -13.59
N THR A 37 -0.74 11.58 -12.46
CA THR A 37 -1.54 10.40 -12.03
C THR A 37 -2.67 10.77 -11.05
N ASN A 38 -2.81 12.05 -10.74
CA ASN A 38 -3.56 12.65 -9.62
C ASN A 38 -5.10 12.61 -9.72
N MET A 39 -5.69 11.63 -10.40
CA MET A 39 -7.14 11.36 -10.36
C MET A 39 -7.52 10.16 -9.49
N LYS A 40 -6.56 9.49 -8.86
CA LYS A 40 -6.84 8.32 -8.02
C LYS A 40 -6.70 8.67 -6.54
N HIS A 41 -7.82 8.59 -5.83
CA HIS A 41 -7.88 8.74 -4.37
C HIS A 41 -6.85 7.81 -3.69
N ILE A 42 -5.87 8.40 -3.01
CA ILE A 42 -4.88 7.67 -2.22
C ILE A 42 -5.58 7.09 -0.99
N PRO A 43 -5.67 5.76 -0.84
CA PRO A 43 -6.35 5.17 0.30
C PRO A 43 -5.56 5.45 1.59
N GLN A 44 -6.23 6.03 2.58
CA GLN A 44 -5.69 6.18 3.93
C GLN A 44 -6.21 5.11 4.87
N ARG A 45 -5.39 4.78 5.87
CA ARG A 45 -5.68 3.79 6.91
C ARG A 45 -5.16 4.29 8.25
N SER A 46 -5.74 3.78 9.34
CA SER A 46 -5.32 4.15 10.70
C SER A 46 -4.60 2.99 11.38
N CYS A 47 -3.47 3.30 12.02
CA CYS A 47 -2.76 2.34 12.84
C CYS A 47 -3.62 1.87 14.01
N VAL A 48 -3.68 0.57 14.26
CA VAL A 48 -4.51 0.02 15.35
C VAL A 48 -3.98 0.32 16.75
N ILE A 49 -2.71 0.73 16.86
CA ILE A 49 -2.02 1.02 18.12
C ILE A 49 -2.10 2.51 18.46
N CYS A 50 -1.47 3.37 17.66
CA CYS A 50 -1.38 4.80 17.93
C CYS A 50 -2.55 5.61 17.36
N ARG A 51 -3.42 4.98 16.55
CA ARG A 51 -4.56 5.63 15.88
C ARG A 51 -4.21 6.73 14.87
N LYS A 52 -2.93 6.95 14.59
CA LYS A 52 -2.48 7.83 13.50
C LYS A 52 -3.03 7.35 12.16
N THR A 53 -3.56 8.26 11.36
CA THR A 53 -3.98 8.02 9.98
C THR A 53 -2.83 8.35 9.04
N GLU A 54 -2.54 7.43 8.13
CA GLU A 54 -1.45 7.52 7.17
C GLU A 54 -1.86 6.90 5.83
N ASN A 55 -1.05 7.15 4.81
CA ASN A 55 -1.21 6.49 3.51
C ASN A 55 -1.08 4.96 3.69
N LYS A 56 -1.93 4.20 2.99
CA LYS A 56 -1.95 2.72 3.06
C LYS A 56 -0.58 2.10 2.78
N SER A 57 0.22 2.71 1.90
CA SER A 57 1.58 2.28 1.56
C SER A 57 2.57 2.38 2.73
N ASN A 58 2.33 3.30 3.66
CA ASN A 58 3.25 3.62 4.76
C ASN A 58 2.96 2.80 6.03
N LEU A 59 1.99 1.89 5.97
CA LEU A 59 1.57 1.08 7.11
C LEU A 59 1.74 -0.41 6.78
N LEU A 60 2.25 -1.15 7.75
CA LEU A 60 2.37 -2.60 7.69
C LEU A 60 0.99 -3.25 7.84
N ARG A 61 0.55 -3.98 6.81
CA ARG A 61 -0.65 -4.81 6.88
C ARG A 61 -0.32 -6.13 7.58
N PHE A 62 -1.17 -6.54 8.50
CA PHE A 62 -1.11 -7.85 9.13
C PHE A 62 -2.50 -8.46 9.32
N VAL A 63 -2.57 -9.78 9.47
CA VAL A 63 -3.79 -10.51 9.78
C VAL A 63 -3.65 -11.20 11.13
N LEU A 64 -4.76 -11.28 11.88
CA LEU A 64 -4.82 -12.00 13.15
C LEU A 64 -5.44 -13.39 12.92
N LEU A 65 -4.63 -14.44 13.04
CA LEU A 65 -5.08 -15.84 12.99
C LEU A 65 -5.71 -16.28 14.31
N SER A 66 -6.22 -17.52 14.31
CA SER A 66 -6.57 -18.22 15.54
C SER A 66 -5.38 -18.27 16.50
N GLN A 67 -5.67 -18.39 17.80
CA GLN A 67 -4.65 -18.45 18.87
C GLN A 67 -3.75 -17.20 18.94
N ASN A 68 -4.28 -16.03 18.56
CA ASN A 68 -3.59 -14.73 18.65
C ASN A 68 -2.25 -14.67 17.88
N ARG A 69 -2.12 -15.42 16.78
CA ARG A 69 -0.93 -15.35 15.92
C ARG A 69 -1.07 -14.23 14.89
N ILE A 70 0.00 -13.45 14.73
CA ILE A 70 0.07 -12.35 13.77
C ILE A 70 0.87 -12.82 12.55
N ILE A 71 0.35 -12.56 11.37
CA ILE A 71 1.06 -12.74 10.11
C ILE A 71 1.08 -11.41 9.37
N PHE A 72 2.27 -10.93 9.03
CA PHE A 72 2.42 -9.77 8.16
C PHE A 72 2.13 -10.15 6.71
N ASP A 73 1.23 -9.42 6.08
CA ASP A 73 0.80 -9.64 4.70
C ASP A 73 1.29 -8.49 3.83
N LEU A 74 2.59 -8.50 3.54
CA LEU A 74 3.26 -7.49 2.73
C LEU A 74 2.72 -7.47 1.30
N LYS A 75 2.30 -8.63 0.77
CA LYS A 75 1.71 -8.77 -0.57
C LYS A 75 0.22 -8.41 -0.63
N GLN A 76 -0.42 -8.27 0.54
CA GLN A 76 -1.84 -7.92 0.71
C GLN A 76 -2.82 -8.86 -0.01
N ASN A 77 -2.48 -10.14 -0.11
CA ASN A 77 -3.27 -11.13 -0.85
C ASN A 77 -4.06 -12.10 0.05
N LEU A 78 -3.93 -12.01 1.37
CA LEU A 78 -4.65 -12.89 2.29
C LEU A 78 -6.11 -12.47 2.45
N SER A 79 -7.03 -13.40 2.16
CA SER A 79 -8.49 -13.26 2.26
C SER A 79 -9.03 -13.31 3.70
N ARG A 80 -8.38 -12.58 4.62
CA ARG A 80 -8.78 -12.40 6.02
C ARG A 80 -8.85 -10.91 6.36
N ARG A 81 -9.49 -10.59 7.49
CA ARG A 81 -9.56 -9.21 8.01
C ARG A 81 -8.14 -8.71 8.27
N GLY A 82 -7.72 -7.72 7.48
CA GLY A 82 -6.43 -7.05 7.63
C GLY A 82 -6.51 -5.90 8.63
N TYR A 83 -5.44 -5.75 9.40
CA TYR A 83 -5.18 -4.63 10.29
C TYR A 83 -3.89 -3.93 9.84
N TYR A 84 -3.72 -2.69 10.26
CA TYR A 84 -2.58 -1.86 9.89
C TYR A 84 -1.83 -1.39 11.14
N CYS A 85 -0.50 -1.42 11.08
CA CYS A 85 0.40 -0.93 12.12
C CYS A 85 1.47 -0.04 11.49
N CYS A 86 1.99 0.91 12.25
CA CYS A 86 3.16 1.67 11.83
C CYS A 86 4.40 0.78 11.83
N ASP A 87 5.34 1.05 10.92
CA ASP A 87 6.65 0.39 10.87
C ASP A 87 7.64 1.05 11.85
N ASP A 88 7.24 1.17 13.11
CA ASP A 88 8.06 1.74 14.16
C ASP A 88 8.03 0.88 15.41
N ASN A 89 9.15 0.85 16.14
CA ASN A 89 9.30 -0.04 17.29
C ASN A 89 8.29 0.27 18.42
N SER A 90 7.82 1.50 18.54
CA SER A 90 6.85 1.89 19.58
C SER A 90 5.47 1.25 19.33
N CYS A 91 5.08 1.09 18.06
CA CYS A 91 3.83 0.43 17.70
C CYS A 91 3.98 -1.09 17.69
N LEU A 92 5.09 -1.61 17.17
CA LEU A 92 5.34 -3.06 17.06
C LEU A 92 5.42 -3.75 18.43
N THR A 93 6.07 -3.14 19.41
CA THR A 93 6.15 -3.68 20.78
C THR A 93 4.77 -3.81 21.46
N LYS A 94 3.87 -2.85 21.20
CA LYS A 94 2.50 -2.85 21.75
C LYS A 94 1.56 -3.82 21.06
N LEU A 95 1.94 -4.33 19.88
CA LEU A 95 1.15 -5.27 19.09
C LEU A 95 0.86 -6.58 19.84
N ASN A 96 1.82 -7.03 20.67
CA ASN A 96 1.67 -8.24 21.47
C ASN A 96 0.58 -8.11 22.55
N LYS A 97 0.40 -6.91 23.13
CA LYS A 97 -0.69 -6.63 24.06
C LYS A 97 -2.01 -6.45 23.32
N TRP A 98 -1.98 -5.75 22.19
CA TRP A 98 -3.17 -5.46 21.39
C TRP A 98 -3.85 -6.73 20.86
N LYS A 99 -3.08 -7.74 20.42
CA LYS A 99 -3.66 -8.97 19.88
C LYS A 99 -4.46 -9.76 20.92
N MET A 100 -4.19 -9.58 22.22
CA MET A 100 -4.90 -10.26 23.31
C MET A 100 -6.28 -9.67 23.61
N THR A 101 -6.53 -8.41 23.23
CA THR A 101 -7.80 -7.71 23.53
C THR A 101 -8.86 -7.90 22.45
N ARG A 102 -8.55 -8.60 21.36
CA ARG A 102 -9.44 -8.79 20.22
C ARG A 102 -10.03 -10.20 20.19
N LYS A 103 -11.34 -10.29 19.95
CA LYS A 103 -12.02 -11.54 19.62
C LYS A 103 -11.59 -11.99 18.22
N GLN A 104 -11.35 -13.29 18.05
CA GLN A 104 -10.89 -13.86 16.79
C GLN A 104 -12.07 -14.12 15.86
N ASP A 105 -11.91 -13.79 14.58
CA ASP A 105 -12.87 -14.18 13.54
C ASP A 105 -12.56 -15.63 13.13
N ASP A 106 -13.26 -16.57 13.75
CA ASP A 106 -13.19 -17.99 13.42
C ASP A 106 -13.92 -18.26 12.10
N LYS A 107 -13.20 -18.19 10.98
CA LYS A 107 -13.64 -18.93 9.80
C LYS A 107 -13.43 -20.41 10.11
N LYS A 108 -14.50 -21.09 10.56
CA LYS A 108 -14.59 -22.56 10.53
C LYS A 108 -14.15 -22.99 9.14
N THR A 109 -13.00 -23.65 9.08
CA THR A 109 -12.62 -24.40 7.89
C THR A 109 -13.64 -25.54 7.83
N ARG A 110 -14.52 -25.52 6.82
CA ARG A 110 -15.46 -26.61 6.55
C ARG A 110 -14.68 -27.84 6.13
#